data_AF-A0A800AKW3-F1
#
_entry.id   AF-A0A800AKW3-F1
#
_cell.length_a   1.000
_cell.length_b   1.000
_cell.length_c   1.000
_cell.angle_alpha   90.00
_cell.angle_beta   90.00
_cell.angle_gamma   90.00
#
_symmetry.space_group_name_H-M   'P 1'
#
loop_
_entity.id
_entity.type
_entity.pdbx_description
1 polymer ?
#
loop_
_entity_poly.entity_id
_entity_poly.type
_entity_poly.pdbx_seq_one_letter_code
_entity_poly.pdbx_strand_id
1 'polypeptide(L)'
;ILTDASLPKGACTLRLTVKNSIGSVEIKRRNINVVEEGAVALRQPDRTSTTSAQTVQRTFPKLMIENIRLDEPSGNQALDADETGKITFQISNSGKGTATKVQVKLTTDVQGLNPRTNGGLSYKQSQTIPNIAPNSSQTVEIPVSATDTIASAQVQLKVEVLEGGVGADAEPVILAFETRKLKPPQLKIASSAIDDDDEGESQGNANGKIEPGEQVEVDVIIQNVGVGDAENVLAQVSVPQNVVYASESHRFDLGKIEAGKWQKLHFSIWVNKRYADEEIPLGIYVKEKRERFSLSETLSLPLNKVIESPEIFAFTAQDETSETSIESAPSLAIDVDVNIPETSMNNPNAIAVVIGNRDYQNKNVPKVAYAIRDATVMKDYLIKTFGFKEGNILFHENATQAQFNSLFGTEKEYKGRLFDLVKPEKSDVFIYYSGHGAPDPESDQGYFVPVDCDPRRVKLNIKR
;
A
#
# COMPACT_ATOMS: atom_id res chain seq x y z
N ILE A 1 -50.67 -5.29 44.85
CA ILE A 1 -50.69 -6.68 45.36
C ILE A 1 -49.23 -7.08 45.48
N LEU A 2 -48.56 -6.66 46.57
CA LEU A 2 -48.17 -7.48 47.75
C LEU A 2 -47.18 -8.60 47.34
N THR A 3 -46.02 -8.87 47.94
CA THR A 3 -45.27 -8.45 49.16
C THR A 3 -43.93 -9.22 49.04
N ASP A 4 -42.76 -8.58 49.13
CA ASP A 4 -41.91 -8.40 50.32
C ASP A 4 -41.07 -9.64 50.72
N ALA A 5 -39.73 -9.46 50.77
CA ALA A 5 -38.81 -10.09 51.74
C ALA A 5 -37.32 -9.72 51.48
N SER A 6 -36.81 -8.82 52.34
CA SER A 6 -35.54 -8.90 53.09
C SER A 6 -34.15 -8.83 52.41
N LEU A 7 -33.51 -7.67 52.63
CA LEU A 7 -32.08 -7.31 52.82
C LEU A 7 -31.23 -8.34 53.62
N PRO A 8 -29.86 -8.34 53.64
CA PRO A 8 -29.02 -7.13 53.90
C PRO A 8 -27.55 -7.05 53.37
N LYS A 9 -26.93 -5.89 53.71
CA LYS A 9 -25.49 -5.46 53.69
C LYS A 9 -25.05 -4.81 52.36
N GLY A 10 -24.90 -3.49 52.21
CA GLY A 10 -24.17 -2.49 53.01
C GLY A 10 -22.88 -2.13 52.24
N ALA A 11 -22.55 -0.89 51.83
CA ALA A 11 -23.01 0.45 52.16
C ALA A 11 -22.85 1.42 50.96
N CYS A 12 -23.62 2.51 51.00
CA CYS A 12 -23.79 3.59 50.01
C CYS A 12 -22.60 4.56 49.87
N THR A 13 -22.35 5.00 48.62
CA THR A 13 -22.40 6.39 48.06
C THR A 13 -22.04 7.58 49.00
N LEU A 14 -21.39 8.69 48.61
CA LEU A 14 -21.61 9.59 47.47
C LEU A 14 -20.57 10.74 47.49
N ARG A 15 -20.36 11.41 46.34
CA ARG A 15 -19.59 12.65 46.11
C ARG A 15 -19.99 13.82 47.03
N LEU A 16 -19.07 14.77 47.26
CA LEU A 16 -19.28 16.21 46.96
C LEU A 16 -18.00 17.06 47.11
N THR A 17 -17.83 17.94 46.13
CA THR A 17 -16.81 18.99 45.96
C THR A 17 -17.09 20.19 46.87
N VAL A 18 -16.07 20.85 47.43
CA VAL A 18 -16.18 22.25 47.88
C VAL A 18 -14.87 23.04 47.61
N LYS A 19 -15.00 24.15 46.88
CA LYS A 19 -14.09 25.30 46.85
C LYS A 19 -14.68 26.40 47.76
N ASN A 20 -13.87 27.03 48.60
CA ASN A 20 -13.65 28.49 48.70
C ASN A 20 -13.21 29.00 50.09
N SER A 21 -12.28 29.95 49.96
CA SER A 21 -11.83 31.09 50.75
C SER A 21 -12.84 31.96 51.56
N ILE A 22 -12.33 32.53 52.68
CA ILE A 22 -12.57 33.84 53.36
C ILE A 22 -13.70 34.01 54.42
N GLY A 23 -13.31 34.55 55.59
CA GLY A 23 -14.08 35.47 56.49
C GLY A 23 -14.74 34.84 57.73
N SER A 24 -14.22 34.97 58.98
CA SER A 24 -14.43 36.05 60.00
C SER A 24 -15.89 36.17 60.49
N VAL A 25 -16.31 36.10 61.78
CA VAL A 25 -15.95 36.85 63.01
C VAL A 25 -16.72 36.28 64.24
N GLU A 26 -16.05 36.27 65.42
CA GLU A 26 -16.47 36.38 66.85
C GLU A 26 -17.78 35.78 67.42
N ILE A 27 -17.87 35.34 68.69
CA ILE A 27 -17.98 36.22 69.89
C ILE A 27 -17.83 35.45 71.24
N LYS A 28 -16.93 36.02 72.10
CA LYS A 28 -16.94 36.23 73.59
C LYS A 28 -16.98 35.02 74.54
N ARG A 29 -16.29 34.99 75.70
CA ARG A 29 -15.61 35.94 76.64
C ARG A 29 -14.74 35.02 77.56
N ARG A 30 -13.69 35.37 78.31
CA ARG A 30 -13.34 36.56 79.10
C ARG A 30 -11.89 36.40 79.64
N ASN A 31 -11.13 37.50 79.56
CA ASN A 31 -10.00 38.03 80.37
C ASN A 31 -9.26 37.14 81.40
N ILE A 32 -7.92 37.28 81.46
CA ILE A 32 -7.17 38.11 82.44
C ILE A 32 -5.70 38.20 82.02
N ASN A 33 -5.16 39.43 81.95
CA ASN A 33 -3.73 39.73 81.96
C ASN A 33 -3.39 40.27 83.36
N VAL A 34 -2.25 39.83 83.92
CA VAL A 34 -1.55 40.53 85.01
C VAL A 34 -0.08 40.62 84.61
N VAL A 35 0.44 41.83 84.74
CA VAL A 35 1.84 42.23 84.59
C VAL A 35 2.46 42.22 85.99
N GLU A 36 3.69 41.73 86.17
CA GLU A 36 4.55 42.22 87.24
C GLU A 36 6.05 42.00 86.96
N GLU A 37 6.82 42.99 87.41
CA GLU A 37 8.24 43.23 87.18
C GLU A 37 9.17 42.39 88.08
N GLY A 38 10.40 42.17 87.60
CA GLY A 38 11.62 42.37 88.40
C GLY A 38 12.07 41.27 89.37
N ALA A 39 13.13 40.54 88.98
CA ALA A 39 14.26 40.24 89.88
C ALA A 39 15.47 39.74 89.07
N VAL A 40 16.59 40.46 89.19
CA VAL A 40 17.92 40.04 88.73
C VAL A 40 18.59 39.26 89.86
N ALA A 41 19.04 38.03 89.60
CA ALA A 41 19.99 37.32 90.45
C ALA A 41 20.92 36.39 89.64
N LEU A 42 22.19 36.76 89.68
CA LEU A 42 23.48 36.11 89.38
C LEU A 42 23.57 34.60 89.05
N ARG A 43 24.08 34.33 87.84
CA ARG A 43 25.03 33.30 87.34
C ARG A 43 25.20 31.95 88.08
N GLN A 44 24.97 30.85 87.32
CA GLN A 44 25.91 29.73 87.14
C GLN A 44 25.84 29.19 85.69
N PRO A 45 26.92 28.63 85.11
CA PRO A 45 26.98 28.28 83.69
C PRO A 45 26.50 26.84 83.46
N ASP A 46 25.37 26.67 82.77
CA ASP A 46 24.91 25.34 82.39
C ASP A 46 25.36 24.97 80.97
N ARG A 47 26.40 24.13 80.97
CA ARG A 47 26.61 22.94 80.13
C ARG A 47 25.97 22.90 78.72
N THR A 48 26.89 22.88 77.75
CA THR A 48 26.88 22.06 76.53
C THR A 48 25.65 22.14 75.63
N SER A 49 25.67 23.10 74.69
CA SER A 49 25.03 22.95 73.39
C SER A 49 25.84 21.98 72.54
N THR A 50 25.50 20.70 72.61
CA THR A 50 25.99 19.69 71.66
C THR A 50 25.38 20.02 70.30
N THR A 51 26.15 20.67 69.41
CA THR A 51 25.80 20.78 67.99
C THR A 51 25.83 19.36 67.42
N SER A 52 24.66 18.77 67.16
CA SER A 52 24.57 17.53 66.39
C SER A 52 25.09 17.82 64.99
N ALA A 53 26.28 17.31 64.68
CA ALA A 53 26.76 17.26 63.31
C ALA A 53 25.81 16.34 62.54
N GLN A 54 24.91 16.91 61.74
CA GLN A 54 24.14 16.15 60.77
C GLN A 54 25.13 15.59 59.75
N THR A 55 25.43 14.30 59.84
CA THR A 55 26.16 13.55 58.81
C THR A 55 25.33 13.63 57.53
N VAL A 56 25.74 14.47 56.57
CA VAL A 56 25.09 14.55 55.25
C VAL A 56 25.33 13.20 54.56
N GLN A 57 24.32 12.32 54.59
CA GLN A 57 24.38 11.04 53.92
C GLN A 57 24.40 11.27 52.41
N ARG A 58 25.54 10.96 51.77
CA ARG A 58 25.67 11.06 50.31
C ARG A 58 24.73 10.07 49.64
N THR A 59 23.90 10.55 48.73
CA THR A 59 23.02 9.72 47.90
C THR A 59 23.53 9.66 46.47
N PHE A 60 23.37 8.50 45.83
CA PHE A 60 23.87 8.23 44.49
C PHE A 60 22.71 7.86 43.56
N PRO A 61 22.71 8.33 42.31
CA PRO A 61 21.77 7.85 41.31
C PRO A 61 22.11 6.41 40.90
N LYS A 62 21.13 5.72 40.31
CA LYS A 62 21.31 4.39 39.71
C LYS A 62 20.55 4.38 38.39
N LEU A 63 21.28 4.61 37.30
CA LEU A 63 20.73 4.76 35.97
C LEU A 63 20.53 3.40 35.29
N MET A 64 19.43 3.25 34.56
CA MET A 64 19.14 2.08 33.73
C MET A 64 18.56 2.55 32.40
N ILE A 65 18.91 1.85 31.32
CA ILE A 65 18.35 2.04 29.98
C ILE A 65 17.24 1.00 29.79
N GLU A 66 16.05 1.44 29.43
CA GLU A 66 14.85 0.62 29.32
C GLU A 66 14.14 0.90 27.99
N ASN A 67 13.42 -0.10 27.47
CA ASN A 67 12.53 0.03 26.31
C ASN A 67 13.20 0.62 25.05
N ILE A 68 14.45 0.25 24.79
CA ILE A 68 15.14 0.68 23.57
C ILE A 68 14.52 0.05 22.32
N ARG A 69 14.27 0.88 21.31
CA ARG A 69 13.68 0.45 20.04
C ARG A 69 14.05 1.40 18.90
N LEU A 70 13.94 0.88 17.68
CA LEU A 70 13.90 1.65 16.45
C LEU A 70 12.43 1.86 16.06
N ASP A 71 12.02 3.11 15.93
CA ASP A 71 10.75 3.52 15.37
C ASP A 71 11.02 4.02 13.93
N GLU A 72 10.61 3.27 12.91
CA GLU A 72 10.85 3.55 11.49
C GLU A 72 9.52 3.57 10.69
N PRO A 73 9.46 4.25 9.53
CA PRO A 73 8.18 4.55 8.87
C PRO A 73 7.55 3.39 8.10
N SER A 74 8.32 2.38 7.70
CA SER A 74 7.85 1.23 6.92
C SER A 74 7.26 0.10 7.78
N GLY A 75 7.61 0.03 9.07
CA GLY A 75 7.18 -1.02 10.00
C GLY A 75 7.89 -2.37 9.81
N ASN A 76 8.95 -2.43 9.01
CA ASN A 76 9.70 -3.63 8.68
C ASN A 76 10.90 -3.92 9.63
N GLN A 77 11.09 -3.11 10.69
CA GLN A 77 12.17 -3.21 11.68
C GLN A 77 13.60 -3.04 11.13
N ALA A 78 13.73 -2.58 9.89
CA ALA A 78 14.97 -2.19 9.26
C ALA A 78 14.92 -0.69 8.93
N LEU A 79 16.08 -0.07 8.76
CA LEU A 79 16.17 1.29 8.23
C LEU A 79 16.52 1.20 6.75
N ASP A 80 15.53 1.42 5.89
CA ASP A 80 15.72 1.35 4.45
C ASP A 80 16.42 2.61 3.94
N ALA A 81 17.06 2.51 2.77
CA ALA A 81 17.68 3.65 2.12
C ALA A 81 16.68 4.81 1.92
N ASP A 82 17.12 6.04 2.17
CA ASP A 82 16.30 7.27 2.20
C ASP A 82 15.26 7.36 3.33
N GLU A 83 15.23 6.42 4.26
CA GLU A 83 14.35 6.51 5.43
C GLU A 83 14.95 7.33 6.57
N THR A 84 14.04 7.94 7.33
CA THR A 84 14.36 8.61 8.60
C THR A 84 13.48 8.04 9.70
N GLY A 85 14.11 7.31 10.61
CA GLY A 85 13.50 6.76 11.82
C GLY A 85 13.96 7.50 13.07
N LYS A 86 13.62 6.93 14.22
CA LYS A 86 14.00 7.41 15.54
C LYS A 86 14.39 6.26 16.44
N ILE A 87 15.48 6.42 17.17
CA ILE A 87 15.83 5.53 18.28
C ILE A 87 15.21 6.10 19.54
N THR A 88 14.32 5.34 20.16
CA THR A 88 13.59 5.75 21.36
C THR A 88 13.95 4.83 22.51
N PHE A 89 14.25 5.39 23.68
CA PHE A 89 14.46 4.63 24.91
C PHE A 89 14.21 5.50 26.14
N GLN A 90 14.05 4.85 27.28
CA GLN A 90 13.87 5.50 28.57
C GLN A 90 15.12 5.33 29.43
N ILE A 91 15.51 6.40 30.13
CA ILE A 91 16.53 6.34 31.17
C ILE A 91 15.85 6.55 32.51
N SER A 92 15.89 5.55 33.38
CA SER A 92 15.30 5.63 34.72
C SER A 92 16.38 5.76 35.80
N ASN A 93 16.10 6.53 36.85
CA ASN A 93 16.95 6.66 38.01
C ASN A 93 16.30 5.98 39.22
N SER A 94 16.70 4.74 39.51
CA SER A 94 16.25 3.98 40.69
C SER A 94 17.06 4.27 41.97
N GLY A 95 18.05 5.16 41.88
CA GLY A 95 18.90 5.56 42.98
C GLY A 95 18.27 6.62 43.88
N LYS A 96 18.92 6.91 45.00
CA LYS A 96 18.48 7.94 45.96
C LYS A 96 19.05 9.32 45.66
N GLY A 97 20.05 9.41 44.77
CA GLY A 97 20.68 10.66 44.33
C GLY A 97 20.13 11.12 42.98
N THR A 98 20.27 12.41 42.68
CA THR A 98 19.91 12.96 41.36
C THR A 98 21.06 12.73 40.39
N ALA A 99 20.77 12.24 39.18
CA ALA A 99 21.76 12.14 38.12
C ALA A 99 21.96 13.49 37.45
N THR A 100 23.20 13.94 37.31
CA THR A 100 23.53 15.27 36.81
C THR A 100 24.42 15.22 35.58
N LYS A 101 24.31 16.23 34.71
CA LYS A 101 25.12 16.34 33.48
C LYS A 101 25.10 15.04 32.66
N VAL A 102 23.94 14.41 32.57
CA VAL A 102 23.78 13.10 31.95
C VAL A 102 24.04 13.22 30.45
N GLN A 103 24.99 12.45 29.93
CA GLN A 103 25.34 12.39 28.52
C GLN A 103 25.01 11.03 27.95
N VAL A 104 24.26 11.03 26.86
CA VAL A 104 24.06 9.87 26.01
C VAL A 104 25.14 9.88 24.94
N LYS A 105 25.79 8.74 24.71
CA LYS A 105 26.74 8.51 23.62
C LYS A 105 26.33 7.28 22.83
N LEU A 106 26.36 7.41 21.51
CA LEU A 106 26.08 6.34 20.56
C LEU A 106 27.36 6.05 19.78
N THR A 107 27.81 4.82 19.85
CA THR A 107 28.90 4.30 19.02
C THR A 107 28.38 3.15 18.20
N THR A 108 28.88 3.01 16.98
CA THR A 108 28.49 1.92 16.09
C THR A 108 29.72 1.11 15.73
N ASP A 109 29.59 -0.21 15.79
CA ASP A 109 30.53 -1.14 15.19
C ASP A 109 29.79 -1.79 14.01
N VAL A 110 29.80 -1.12 12.87
CA VAL A 110 29.20 -1.70 11.67
C VAL A 110 30.27 -2.47 10.92
N GLN A 111 30.22 -3.79 11.02
CA GLN A 111 31.02 -4.64 10.15
C GLN A 111 30.53 -4.49 8.70
N GLY A 112 31.41 -4.02 7.80
CA GLY A 112 31.11 -3.90 6.37
C GLY A 112 30.70 -2.51 5.87
N LEU A 113 30.59 -1.50 6.73
CA LEU A 113 30.31 -0.12 6.34
C LEU A 113 31.55 0.79 6.51
N ASN A 114 31.67 1.81 5.66
CA ASN A 114 32.82 2.71 5.66
C ASN A 114 32.88 3.53 6.98
N PRO A 115 33.94 3.40 7.80
CA PRO A 115 34.05 4.07 9.10
C PRO A 115 34.07 5.61 9.02
N ARG A 116 34.42 6.18 7.86
CA ARG A 116 34.44 7.65 7.68
C ARG A 116 33.05 8.25 7.46
N THR A 117 32.10 7.45 6.99
CA THR A 117 30.74 7.89 6.64
C THR A 117 29.67 7.14 7.42
N ASN A 118 30.06 6.33 8.42
CA ASN A 118 29.22 5.33 9.08
C ASN A 118 28.43 4.48 8.05
N GLY A 119 29.02 4.26 6.86
CA GLY A 119 28.39 3.64 5.69
C GLY A 119 27.04 4.18 5.26
N GLY A 120 26.77 5.47 5.45
CA GLY A 120 25.51 6.09 5.05
C GLY A 120 24.48 6.24 6.17
N LEU A 121 24.82 5.85 7.41
CA LEU A 121 23.98 6.07 8.58
C LEU A 121 24.30 7.42 9.24
N SER A 122 23.27 8.26 9.43
CA SER A 122 23.38 9.59 10.03
C SER A 122 22.59 9.65 11.33
N TYR A 123 23.25 10.00 12.43
CA TYR A 123 22.64 10.21 13.75
C TYR A 123 23.53 11.07 14.63
N LYS A 124 22.96 11.63 15.69
CA LYS A 124 23.72 12.41 16.68
C LYS A 124 24.48 11.48 17.63
N GLN A 125 25.81 11.45 17.52
CA GLN A 125 26.68 10.57 18.31
C GLN A 125 26.69 10.86 19.80
N SER A 126 26.35 12.09 20.22
CA SER A 126 26.23 12.42 21.64
C SER A 126 25.23 13.52 21.90
N GLN A 127 24.49 13.40 23.00
CA GLN A 127 23.60 14.45 23.48
C GLN A 127 23.56 14.52 25.00
N THR A 128 23.48 15.73 25.53
CA THR A 128 23.21 15.96 26.96
C THR A 128 21.72 16.01 27.18
N ILE A 129 21.25 15.36 28.23
CA ILE A 129 19.85 15.37 28.65
C ILE A 129 19.71 16.05 30.02
N PRO A 130 18.49 16.46 30.40
CA PRO A 130 18.24 17.04 31.72
C PRO A 130 18.62 16.10 32.87
N ASN A 131 18.79 16.67 34.06
CA ASN A 131 19.02 15.90 35.27
C ASN A 131 17.83 14.99 35.58
N ILE A 132 18.10 13.80 36.11
CA ILE A 132 17.07 12.80 36.41
C ILE A 132 16.98 12.64 37.93
N ALA A 133 15.87 13.09 38.51
CA ALA A 133 15.60 12.98 39.94
C ALA A 133 15.42 11.50 40.37
N PRO A 134 15.56 11.18 41.68
CA PRO A 134 15.25 9.85 42.20
C PRO A 134 13.85 9.37 41.80
N ASN A 135 13.73 8.09 41.45
CA ASN A 135 12.49 7.43 41.01
C ASN A 135 11.80 8.11 39.82
N SER A 136 12.54 8.91 39.06
CA SER A 136 12.05 9.57 37.84
C SER A 136 12.74 8.97 36.62
N SER A 137 12.14 9.20 35.46
CA SER A 137 12.68 8.75 34.19
C SER A 137 12.58 9.83 33.13
N GLN A 138 13.44 9.72 32.11
CA GLN A 138 13.49 10.61 30.98
C GLN A 138 13.42 9.79 29.69
N THR A 139 12.50 10.14 28.80
CA THR A 139 12.49 9.59 27.44
C THR A 139 13.49 10.33 26.58
N VAL A 140 14.22 9.56 25.78
CA VAL A 140 15.24 10.03 24.85
C VAL A 140 14.84 9.61 23.44
N GLU A 141 14.85 10.57 22.52
CA GLU A 141 14.62 10.35 21.08
C GLU A 141 15.87 10.81 20.32
N ILE A 142 16.39 9.96 19.43
CA ILE A 142 17.52 10.27 18.55
C ILE A 142 17.08 10.00 17.11
N PRO A 143 16.93 11.03 16.27
CA PRO A 143 16.71 10.84 14.84
C PRO A 143 17.88 10.07 14.23
N VAL A 144 17.54 9.08 13.41
CA VAL A 144 18.49 8.28 12.63
C VAL A 144 18.00 8.21 11.20
N SER A 145 18.88 8.48 10.24
CA SER A 145 18.54 8.40 8.81
C SER A 145 19.58 7.61 8.04
N ALA A 146 19.11 6.97 6.97
CA ALA A 146 19.95 6.25 6.02
C ALA A 146 19.99 7.00 4.69
N THR A 147 21.19 7.13 4.11
CA THR A 147 21.34 7.68 2.76
C THR A 147 20.88 6.68 1.70
N ASP A 148 20.51 7.15 0.51
CA ASP A 148 20.21 6.34 -0.67
C ASP A 148 21.32 5.33 -1.08
N THR A 149 22.57 5.57 -0.66
CA THR A 149 23.73 4.69 -0.93
C THR A 149 24.02 3.67 0.18
N ILE A 150 23.19 3.59 1.23
CA ILE A 150 23.42 2.64 2.32
C ILE A 150 23.43 1.20 1.77
N ALA A 151 24.34 0.37 2.26
CA ALA A 151 24.36 -1.05 1.93
C ALA A 151 23.43 -1.83 2.86
N SER A 152 22.94 -2.99 2.41
CA SER A 152 22.25 -3.90 3.31
C SER A 152 23.24 -4.53 4.30
N ALA A 153 23.06 -4.29 5.59
CA ALA A 153 23.96 -4.79 6.63
C ALA A 153 23.27 -4.86 8.00
N GLN A 154 23.77 -5.73 8.88
CA GLN A 154 23.43 -5.71 10.29
C GLN A 154 24.19 -4.57 11.00
N VAL A 155 23.45 -3.69 11.66
CA VAL A 155 23.99 -2.59 12.46
C VAL A 155 23.87 -2.93 13.94
N GLN A 156 24.93 -2.66 14.70
CA GLN A 156 24.91 -2.66 16.16
C GLN A 156 25.27 -1.25 16.65
N LEU A 157 24.33 -0.63 17.38
CA LEU A 157 24.51 0.64 18.05
C LEU A 157 24.63 0.42 19.54
N LYS A 158 25.83 0.69 20.07
CA LYS A 158 26.07 0.72 21.50
C LYS A 158 25.63 2.07 22.06
N VAL A 159 24.69 2.03 22.98
CA VAL A 159 24.19 3.19 23.73
C VAL A 159 24.84 3.20 25.11
N GLU A 160 25.51 4.30 25.42
CA GLU A 160 26.16 4.56 26.70
C GLU A 160 25.53 5.79 27.35
N VAL A 161 25.24 5.70 28.65
CA VAL A 161 24.71 6.82 29.44
C VAL A 161 25.70 7.12 30.56
N LEU A 162 26.35 8.27 30.45
CA LEU A 162 27.40 8.72 31.36
C LEU A 162 26.86 9.80 32.30
N GLU A 163 27.08 9.64 33.60
CA GLU A 163 26.71 10.62 34.62
C GLU A 163 27.94 11.47 34.97
N GLY A 164 27.85 12.79 34.80
CA GLY A 164 29.00 13.68 34.90
C GLY A 164 29.35 14.15 36.31
N GLY A 165 28.64 13.69 37.34
CA GLY A 165 28.83 14.07 38.74
C GLY A 165 29.73 13.09 39.48
N VAL A 166 29.15 11.97 39.89
CA VAL A 166 29.81 10.88 40.64
C VAL A 166 30.25 9.72 39.76
N GLY A 167 29.93 9.73 38.45
CA GLY A 167 30.26 8.65 37.51
C GLY A 167 29.36 7.42 37.66
N ALA A 168 28.11 7.63 38.11
CA ALA A 168 27.11 6.58 38.24
C ALA A 168 26.46 6.29 36.88
N ASP A 169 27.29 5.80 35.96
CA ASP A 169 26.93 5.46 34.58
C ASP A 169 25.94 4.29 34.55
N ALA A 170 25.13 4.22 33.49
CA ALA A 170 24.29 3.04 33.25
C ALA A 170 25.10 1.92 32.58
N GLU A 171 24.69 0.67 32.79
CA GLU A 171 25.18 -0.44 31.97
C GLU A 171 24.85 -0.19 30.48
N PRO A 172 25.83 -0.28 29.56
CA PRO A 172 25.57 -0.05 28.14
C PRO A 172 24.60 -1.07 27.54
N VAL A 173 23.79 -0.61 26.59
CA VAL A 173 22.85 -1.46 25.86
C VAL A 173 23.18 -1.42 24.37
N ILE A 174 23.09 -2.57 23.69
CA ILE A 174 23.27 -2.67 22.24
C ILE A 174 21.90 -2.77 21.59
N LEU A 175 21.61 -1.83 20.70
CA LEU A 175 20.49 -1.92 19.76
C LEU A 175 21.01 -2.51 18.45
N ALA A 176 20.48 -3.66 18.07
CA ALA A 176 20.75 -4.28 16.78
C ALA A 176 19.55 -4.09 15.85
N PHE A 177 19.81 -3.67 14.62
CA PHE A 177 18.80 -3.55 13.56
C PHE A 177 19.47 -3.75 12.20
N GLU A 178 18.67 -3.91 11.15
CA GLU A 178 19.17 -4.04 9.78
C GLU A 178 19.07 -2.72 9.03
N THR A 179 19.96 -2.52 8.07
CA THR A 179 19.83 -1.51 7.03
C THR A 179 19.53 -2.21 5.72
N ARG A 180 18.78 -1.57 4.82
CA ARG A 180 18.52 -2.14 3.49
C ARG A 180 18.89 -1.17 2.39
N LYS A 181 19.64 -1.67 1.42
CA LYS A 181 20.02 -0.91 0.23
C LYS A 181 18.78 -0.48 -0.55
N LEU A 182 18.94 0.61 -1.29
CA LEU A 182 17.88 1.11 -2.15
C LEU A 182 17.53 0.09 -3.24
N LYS A 183 16.24 -0.28 -3.31
CA LYS A 183 15.68 -0.97 -4.47
C LYS A 183 15.36 0.07 -5.56
N PRO A 184 15.94 -0.03 -6.76
CA PRO A 184 15.75 1.00 -7.77
C PRO A 184 14.38 0.86 -8.47
N PRO A 185 13.62 1.95 -8.66
CA PRO A 185 12.53 1.98 -9.61
C PRO A 185 13.06 2.04 -11.05
N GLN A 186 12.20 1.67 -12.00
CA GLN A 186 12.48 1.82 -13.42
C GLN A 186 11.18 2.17 -14.14
N LEU A 187 11.03 3.43 -14.51
CA LEU A 187 9.85 3.92 -15.24
C LEU A 187 10.01 3.65 -16.74
N LYS A 188 8.93 3.21 -17.39
CA LYS A 188 8.85 3.05 -18.86
C LYS A 188 7.50 3.52 -19.39
N ILE A 189 7.44 3.87 -20.66
CA ILE A 189 6.17 3.94 -21.40
C ILE A 189 5.77 2.50 -21.74
N ALA A 190 4.70 2.00 -21.11
CA ALA A 190 4.24 0.62 -21.34
C ALA A 190 3.38 0.52 -22.58
N SER A 191 2.51 1.51 -22.80
CA SER A 191 1.58 1.54 -23.92
C SER A 191 0.97 2.93 -24.12
N SER A 192 0.33 3.10 -25.27
CA SER A 192 -0.53 4.24 -25.56
C SER A 192 -1.81 3.79 -26.26
N ALA A 193 -2.90 4.49 -26.03
CA ALA A 193 -4.18 4.33 -26.72
C ALA A 193 -4.71 5.70 -27.14
N ILE A 194 -5.62 5.70 -28.11
CA ILE A 194 -6.33 6.92 -28.53
C ILE A 194 -7.84 6.72 -28.41
N ASP A 195 -8.53 7.83 -28.19
CA ASP A 195 -9.96 7.96 -28.42
C ASP A 195 -10.19 9.05 -29.46
N ASP A 196 -10.83 8.67 -30.57
CA ASP A 196 -11.13 9.52 -31.73
C ASP A 196 -12.66 9.61 -31.91
N ASP A 197 -13.45 9.43 -30.87
CA ASP A 197 -14.89 9.64 -30.98
C ASP A 197 -15.26 11.15 -31.01
N ASP A 198 -16.55 11.45 -31.01
CA ASP A 198 -17.08 12.83 -30.89
C ASP A 198 -17.75 13.01 -29.50
N GLU A 199 -17.20 12.35 -28.48
CA GLU A 199 -17.60 12.47 -27.09
C GLU A 199 -16.45 13.11 -26.26
N GLY A 200 -16.77 13.61 -25.06
CA GLY A 200 -15.74 14.15 -24.16
C GLY A 200 -15.02 15.40 -24.70
N GLU A 201 -13.68 15.37 -24.67
CA GLU A 201 -12.82 16.39 -25.27
C GLU A 201 -12.47 16.08 -26.73
N SER A 202 -12.87 14.94 -27.27
CA SER A 202 -12.58 14.53 -28.64
C SER A 202 -13.49 15.21 -29.67
N GLN A 203 -12.98 15.43 -30.89
CA GLN A 203 -13.71 15.89 -32.08
C GLN A 203 -13.26 15.07 -33.29
N GLY A 204 -13.42 13.77 -33.15
CA GLY A 204 -12.96 12.76 -34.10
C GLY A 204 -14.09 12.13 -34.91
N ASN A 205 -13.78 11.03 -35.62
CA ASN A 205 -14.73 10.34 -36.48
C ASN A 205 -14.94 8.84 -36.16
N ALA A 206 -14.38 8.39 -35.03
CA ALA A 206 -14.45 7.06 -34.45
C ALA A 206 -13.91 5.95 -35.36
N ASN A 207 -12.90 6.27 -36.18
CA ASN A 207 -12.25 5.28 -37.06
C ASN A 207 -10.95 4.67 -36.48
N GLY A 208 -10.56 5.13 -35.28
CA GLY A 208 -9.39 4.63 -34.55
C GLY A 208 -8.05 5.09 -35.13
N LYS A 209 -8.03 6.24 -35.81
CA LYS A 209 -6.83 6.86 -36.38
C LYS A 209 -6.71 8.29 -35.85
N ILE A 210 -5.54 8.86 -36.03
CA ILE A 210 -5.32 10.29 -35.86
C ILE A 210 -5.20 10.90 -37.26
N GLU A 211 -6.06 11.86 -37.61
CA GLU A 211 -6.01 12.54 -38.90
C GLU A 211 -5.81 14.07 -38.75
N PRO A 212 -5.18 14.73 -39.74
CA PRO A 212 -5.03 16.18 -39.71
C PRO A 212 -6.38 16.92 -39.72
N GLY A 213 -6.59 17.77 -38.73
CA GLY A 213 -7.81 18.54 -38.52
C GLY A 213 -8.67 18.07 -37.37
N GLU A 214 -8.32 16.94 -36.73
CA GLU A 214 -9.06 16.33 -35.62
C GLU A 214 -8.42 16.68 -34.27
N GLN A 215 -9.27 16.64 -33.24
CA GLN A 215 -8.84 16.62 -31.84
C GLN A 215 -9.10 15.22 -31.29
N VAL A 216 -8.07 14.56 -30.78
CA VAL A 216 -8.12 13.18 -30.27
C VAL A 216 -7.64 13.13 -28.83
N GLU A 217 -8.28 12.29 -28.02
CA GLU A 217 -7.79 11.97 -26.68
C GLU A 217 -6.69 10.91 -26.77
N VAL A 218 -5.67 11.04 -25.92
CA VAL A 218 -4.50 10.17 -25.87
C VAL A 218 -4.29 9.71 -24.43
N ASP A 219 -4.30 8.39 -24.26
CA ASP A 219 -3.96 7.73 -23.01
C ASP A 219 -2.54 7.15 -23.12
N VAL A 220 -1.66 7.47 -22.18
CA VAL A 220 -0.30 6.90 -22.10
C VAL A 220 -0.10 6.25 -20.74
N ILE A 221 0.34 4.99 -20.73
CA ILE A 221 0.60 4.24 -19.51
C ILE A 221 2.08 4.33 -19.14
N ILE A 222 2.36 4.93 -17.99
CA ILE A 222 3.69 4.96 -17.36
C ILE A 222 3.74 3.83 -16.33
N GLN A 223 4.62 2.85 -16.53
CA GLN A 223 4.75 1.71 -15.64
C GLN A 223 6.10 1.73 -14.92
N ASN A 224 6.10 1.39 -13.62
CA ASN A 224 7.30 1.06 -12.89
C ASN A 224 7.60 -0.44 -13.03
N VAL A 225 8.59 -0.79 -13.86
CA VAL A 225 9.08 -2.17 -14.02
C VAL A 225 10.27 -2.49 -13.10
N GLY A 226 10.67 -1.54 -12.26
CA GLY A 226 11.71 -1.75 -11.26
C GLY A 226 11.22 -2.55 -10.07
N VAL A 227 12.17 -2.99 -9.25
CA VAL A 227 11.92 -3.76 -8.02
C VAL A 227 11.68 -2.86 -6.79
N GLY A 228 11.85 -1.55 -6.94
CA GLY A 228 11.58 -0.55 -5.91
C GLY A 228 10.56 0.48 -6.34
N ASP A 229 10.02 1.20 -5.37
CA ASP A 229 8.98 2.19 -5.60
C ASP A 229 9.55 3.49 -6.17
N ALA A 230 8.82 4.08 -7.13
CA ALA A 230 9.06 5.43 -7.61
C ALA A 230 8.26 6.41 -6.74
N GLU A 231 8.90 7.47 -6.26
CA GLU A 231 8.32 8.46 -5.36
C GLU A 231 8.26 9.84 -6.03
N ASN A 232 7.24 10.63 -5.67
CA ASN A 232 7.02 12.00 -6.14
C ASN A 232 7.17 12.13 -7.67
N VAL A 233 6.51 11.23 -8.38
CA VAL A 233 6.60 11.11 -9.83
C VAL A 233 5.76 12.22 -10.48
N LEU A 234 6.39 13.05 -11.29
CA LEU A 234 5.76 14.13 -12.05
C LEU A 234 6.02 13.94 -13.54
N ALA A 235 4.98 13.90 -14.36
CA ALA A 235 5.12 13.79 -15.81
C ALA A 235 4.85 15.12 -16.52
N GLN A 236 5.53 15.34 -17.63
CA GLN A 236 5.31 16.45 -18.54
C GLN A 236 5.28 15.95 -19.99
N VAL A 237 4.28 16.42 -20.74
CA VAL A 237 4.12 16.10 -22.16
C VAL A 237 4.42 17.33 -23.02
N SER A 238 5.16 17.09 -24.10
CA SER A 238 5.48 18.08 -25.12
C SER A 238 5.04 17.59 -26.50
N VAL A 239 4.52 18.51 -27.30
CA VAL A 239 4.00 18.26 -28.65
C VAL A 239 4.90 18.93 -29.69
N PRO A 240 5.00 18.39 -30.91
CA PRO A 240 5.81 18.97 -31.98
C PRO A 240 5.13 20.21 -32.57
N GLN A 241 5.84 20.91 -33.45
CA GLN A 241 5.25 22.00 -34.23
C GLN A 241 4.06 21.49 -35.06
N ASN A 242 3.03 22.34 -35.23
CA ASN A 242 1.78 22.02 -35.93
C ASN A 242 0.90 20.95 -35.24
N VAL A 243 1.20 20.59 -33.99
CA VAL A 243 0.28 19.91 -33.08
C VAL A 243 0.03 20.83 -31.89
N VAL A 244 -1.23 20.92 -31.47
CA VAL A 244 -1.65 21.73 -30.31
C VAL A 244 -2.01 20.77 -29.19
N TYR A 245 -1.48 21.03 -27.99
CA TYR A 245 -1.94 20.34 -26.80
C TYR A 245 -3.24 21.00 -26.33
N ALA A 246 -4.32 20.24 -26.26
CA ALA A 246 -5.68 20.77 -26.12
C ALA A 246 -6.26 20.66 -24.70
N SER A 247 -5.59 19.96 -23.78
CA SER A 247 -6.01 19.87 -22.37
C SER A 247 -5.42 21.00 -21.51
N GLU A 248 -6.01 21.22 -20.32
CA GLU A 248 -5.68 22.34 -19.44
C GLU A 248 -4.21 22.41 -18.97
N SER A 249 -3.57 21.25 -18.82
CA SER A 249 -2.22 21.13 -18.27
C SER A 249 -1.40 20.09 -19.01
N HIS A 250 -0.16 20.45 -19.32
CA HIS A 250 0.87 19.55 -19.84
C HIS A 250 1.59 18.76 -18.74
N ARG A 251 1.22 19.00 -17.47
CA ARG A 251 1.88 18.42 -16.30
C ARG A 251 0.91 17.56 -15.52
N PHE A 252 1.41 16.41 -15.07
CA PHE A 252 0.67 15.41 -14.30
C PHE A 252 1.42 15.11 -13.02
N ASP A 253 0.68 15.07 -11.90
CA ASP A 253 1.19 14.53 -10.64
C ASP A 253 0.74 13.08 -10.52
N LEU A 254 1.70 12.15 -10.61
CA LEU A 254 1.45 10.71 -10.55
C LEU A 254 1.67 10.15 -9.14
N GLY A 255 2.20 10.96 -8.22
CA GLY A 255 2.49 10.57 -6.84
C GLY A 255 3.49 9.42 -6.74
N LYS A 256 3.17 8.41 -5.93
CA LYS A 256 3.97 7.19 -5.77
C LYS A 256 3.51 6.15 -6.80
N ILE A 257 4.46 5.52 -7.50
CA ILE A 257 4.21 4.36 -8.36
C ILE A 257 4.98 3.17 -7.79
N GLU A 258 4.27 2.30 -7.09
CA GLU A 258 4.85 1.08 -6.51
C GLU A 258 5.47 0.20 -7.60
N ALA A 259 6.42 -0.65 -7.21
CA ALA A 259 6.98 -1.66 -8.11
C ALA A 259 5.87 -2.46 -8.83
N GLY A 260 6.02 -2.67 -10.14
CA GLY A 260 5.05 -3.34 -11.01
C GLY A 260 3.81 -2.53 -11.38
N LYS A 261 3.45 -1.51 -10.59
CA LYS A 261 2.27 -0.67 -10.82
C LYS A 261 2.51 0.35 -11.94
N TRP A 262 1.41 0.96 -12.37
CA TRP A 262 1.40 1.94 -13.45
C TRP A 262 0.45 3.08 -13.14
N GLN A 263 0.63 4.19 -13.85
CA GLN A 263 -0.26 5.35 -13.85
C GLN A 263 -0.53 5.82 -15.28
N LYS A 264 -1.67 6.47 -15.49
CA LYS A 264 -2.12 6.93 -16.81
C LYS A 264 -1.96 8.44 -16.95
N LEU A 265 -1.37 8.86 -18.07
CA LEU A 265 -1.47 10.22 -18.57
C LEU A 265 -2.65 10.26 -19.52
N HIS A 266 -3.55 11.22 -19.35
CA HIS A 266 -4.72 11.40 -20.19
C HIS A 266 -4.78 12.86 -20.65
N PHE A 267 -4.75 13.08 -21.96
CA PHE A 267 -4.76 14.41 -22.55
C PHE A 267 -5.23 14.39 -23.99
N SER A 268 -5.65 15.55 -24.48
CA SER A 268 -6.14 15.76 -25.82
C SER A 268 -5.10 16.50 -26.66
N ILE A 269 -4.97 16.13 -27.93
CA ILE A 269 -4.16 16.84 -28.92
C ILE A 269 -5.00 17.18 -30.14
N TRP A 270 -4.77 18.36 -30.70
CA TRP A 270 -5.32 18.75 -31.99
C TRP A 270 -4.21 18.78 -33.06
N VAL A 271 -4.43 18.10 -34.17
CA VAL A 271 -3.46 18.00 -35.26
C VAL A 271 -3.81 19.00 -36.35
N ASN A 272 -2.87 19.88 -36.70
CA ASN A 272 -3.13 20.87 -37.75
C ASN A 272 -3.24 20.21 -39.13
N LYS A 273 -4.14 20.70 -39.99
CA LYS A 273 -4.27 20.25 -41.40
C LYS A 273 -2.98 20.42 -42.24
N ARG A 274 -2.01 21.22 -41.78
CA ARG A 274 -0.68 21.37 -42.40
C ARG A 274 0.37 20.40 -41.88
N TYR A 275 0.03 19.54 -40.91
CA TYR A 275 0.93 18.50 -40.44
C TYR A 275 1.14 17.49 -41.57
N ALA A 276 2.41 17.23 -41.91
CA ALA A 276 2.78 16.47 -43.11
C ALA A 276 3.59 15.21 -42.79
N ASP A 277 4.07 15.06 -41.56
CA ASP A 277 4.84 13.89 -41.15
C ASP A 277 3.93 12.68 -40.92
N GLU A 278 4.47 11.47 -41.09
CA GLU A 278 3.72 10.22 -40.92
C GLU A 278 3.49 9.83 -39.45
N GLU A 279 4.20 10.46 -38.53
CA GLU A 279 4.15 10.18 -37.09
C GLU A 279 4.17 11.48 -36.29
N ILE A 280 3.53 11.47 -35.12
CA ILE A 280 3.50 12.55 -34.16
C ILE A 280 4.43 12.20 -33.00
N PRO A 281 5.64 12.78 -32.92
CA PRO A 281 6.56 12.54 -31.81
C PRO A 281 6.15 13.35 -30.58
N LEU A 282 5.64 12.69 -29.56
CA LEU A 282 5.33 13.27 -28.25
C LEU A 282 6.53 13.09 -27.31
N GLY A 283 7.10 14.19 -26.84
CA GLY A 283 8.17 14.13 -25.85
C GLY A 283 7.58 13.95 -24.45
N ILE A 284 7.87 12.83 -23.81
CA ILE A 284 7.39 12.47 -22.47
C ILE A 284 8.55 12.50 -21.50
N TYR A 285 8.49 13.42 -20.55
CA TYR A 285 9.45 13.53 -19.46
C TYR A 285 8.78 13.18 -18.13
N VAL A 286 9.23 12.13 -17.47
CA VAL A 286 8.73 11.70 -16.16
C VAL A 286 9.84 11.87 -15.14
N LYS A 287 9.71 12.87 -14.28
CA LYS A 287 10.63 13.16 -13.19
C LYS A 287 10.29 12.31 -11.97
N GLU A 288 11.28 11.60 -11.44
CA GLU A 288 11.20 10.91 -10.14
C GLU A 288 11.94 11.73 -9.05
N LYS A 289 11.66 11.49 -7.77
CA LYS A 289 12.34 12.12 -6.62
C LYS A 289 13.87 12.11 -6.77
N ARG A 290 14.44 10.98 -7.21
CA ARG A 290 15.86 10.77 -7.45
C ARG A 290 16.08 10.85 -8.95
N GLU A 291 16.67 11.96 -9.40
CA GLU A 291 16.78 12.33 -10.81
C GLU A 291 17.31 11.21 -11.73
N ARG A 292 18.24 10.38 -11.23
CA ARG A 292 18.80 9.21 -11.94
C ARG A 292 17.78 8.13 -12.36
N PHE A 293 16.58 8.12 -11.79
CA PHE A 293 15.50 7.18 -12.15
C PHE A 293 14.38 7.85 -12.97
N SER A 294 14.59 9.09 -13.41
CA SER A 294 13.64 9.79 -14.28
C SER A 294 13.68 9.23 -15.71
N LEU A 295 12.55 9.28 -16.40
CA LEU A 295 12.36 8.84 -17.78
C LEU A 295 12.30 10.04 -18.71
N SER A 296 12.95 9.94 -19.87
CA SER A 296 12.86 10.93 -20.94
C SER A 296 12.83 10.20 -22.28
N GLU A 297 11.64 10.01 -22.84
CA GLU A 297 11.43 9.24 -24.07
C GLU A 297 10.52 10.00 -25.05
N THR A 298 10.56 9.60 -26.31
CA THR A 298 9.65 10.11 -27.35
C THR A 298 8.70 9.00 -27.76
N LEU A 299 7.40 9.22 -27.58
CA LEU A 299 6.33 8.35 -28.05
C LEU A 299 5.91 8.80 -29.44
N SER A 300 6.03 7.94 -30.44
CA SER A 300 5.64 8.25 -31.82
C SER A 300 4.27 7.66 -32.13
N LEU A 301 3.26 8.52 -32.29
CA LEU A 301 1.91 8.10 -32.67
C LEU A 301 1.77 8.10 -34.20
N PRO A 302 1.37 7.00 -34.84
CA PRO A 302 1.25 6.97 -36.29
C PRO A 302 0.03 7.77 -36.78
N LEU A 303 0.23 8.58 -37.82
CA LEU A 303 -0.83 9.35 -38.46
C LEU A 303 -1.53 8.51 -39.54
N ASN A 304 -2.86 8.64 -39.67
CA ASN A 304 -3.69 7.95 -40.65
C ASN A 304 -3.61 6.40 -40.62
N LYS A 305 -3.05 5.82 -39.56
CA LYS A 305 -3.00 4.37 -39.33
C LYS A 305 -3.86 4.03 -38.13
N VAL A 306 -4.51 2.87 -38.18
CA VAL A 306 -5.32 2.39 -37.05
C VAL A 306 -4.37 2.09 -35.90
N ILE A 307 -4.61 2.71 -34.74
CA ILE A 307 -3.86 2.44 -33.52
C ILE A 307 -4.66 1.40 -32.73
N GLU A 308 -4.10 0.20 -32.61
CA GLU A 308 -4.69 -0.81 -31.73
C GLU A 308 -4.41 -0.41 -30.28
N SER A 309 -5.47 -0.09 -29.52
CA SER A 309 -5.38 0.15 -28.08
C SER A 309 -4.95 -1.15 -27.39
N PRO A 310 -3.71 -1.24 -26.86
CA PRO A 310 -3.23 -2.47 -26.27
C PRO A 310 -3.99 -2.79 -24.98
N GLU A 311 -4.36 -4.06 -24.78
CA GLU A 311 -4.90 -4.53 -23.50
C GLU A 311 -3.86 -4.30 -22.39
N ILE A 312 -4.22 -3.54 -21.36
CA ILE A 312 -3.34 -3.27 -20.21
C ILE A 312 -3.20 -4.56 -19.40
N PHE A 313 -2.07 -5.25 -19.55
CA PHE A 313 -1.67 -6.29 -18.62
C PHE A 313 -1.17 -5.64 -17.33
N ALA A 314 -1.93 -5.76 -16.24
CA ALA A 314 -1.44 -5.44 -14.91
C ALA A 314 -0.33 -6.43 -14.56
N PHE A 315 0.94 -6.02 -14.66
CA PHE A 315 2.04 -6.81 -14.13
C PHE A 315 2.03 -6.67 -12.60
N THR A 316 1.78 -7.77 -11.91
CA THR A 316 2.03 -7.86 -10.47
C THR A 316 3.55 -7.92 -10.27
N ALA A 317 4.11 -7.02 -9.45
CA ALA A 317 5.51 -7.12 -9.06
C ALA A 317 5.78 -8.49 -8.43
N GLN A 318 6.81 -9.17 -8.93
CA GLN A 318 7.36 -10.35 -8.29
C GLN A 318 8.10 -9.88 -7.03
N ASP A 319 7.57 -10.24 -5.86
CA ASP A 319 8.32 -10.18 -4.61
C ASP A 319 9.54 -11.10 -4.73
N GLU A 320 10.74 -10.50 -4.75
CA GLU A 320 11.97 -11.24 -4.54
C GLU A 320 12.07 -11.68 -3.08
N THR A 321 11.82 -12.96 -2.82
CA THR A 321 12.57 -13.71 -1.82
C THR A 321 12.97 -15.05 -2.40
N SER A 322 14.26 -15.18 -2.72
CA SER A 322 15.14 -16.30 -2.31
C SER A 322 16.24 -16.52 -3.34
N GLU A 323 17.46 -16.12 -2.99
CA GLU A 323 18.67 -16.68 -3.60
C GLU A 323 18.74 -18.17 -3.23
N THR A 324 18.47 -19.09 -4.16
CA THR A 324 19.23 -20.35 -4.28
C THR A 324 19.09 -20.95 -5.68
N SER A 325 20.24 -21.18 -6.32
CA SER A 325 20.54 -22.12 -7.42
C SER A 325 19.86 -21.98 -8.78
N ILE A 326 20.73 -21.98 -9.80
CA ILE A 326 20.52 -21.90 -11.24
C ILE A 326 19.59 -23.02 -11.74
N GLU A 327 18.50 -22.65 -12.39
CA GLU A 327 17.89 -23.39 -13.51
C GLU A 327 17.24 -22.40 -14.49
N SER A 328 17.20 -22.79 -15.76
CA SER A 328 16.94 -21.96 -16.94
C SER A 328 15.71 -21.03 -16.85
N ALA A 329 15.88 -19.82 -17.38
CA ALA A 329 14.90 -18.73 -17.42
C ALA A 329 13.48 -19.19 -17.81
N PRO A 330 12.45 -18.86 -17.01
CA PRO A 330 11.07 -18.99 -17.43
C PRO A 330 10.66 -17.77 -18.27
N SER A 331 10.16 -18.04 -19.48
CA SER A 331 9.45 -17.07 -20.30
C SER A 331 8.12 -16.71 -19.63
N LEU A 332 7.99 -15.47 -19.14
CA LEU A 332 6.77 -14.94 -18.53
C LEU A 332 5.72 -14.59 -19.61
N ALA A 333 5.11 -15.63 -20.16
CA ALA A 333 3.69 -15.58 -20.42
C ALA A 333 2.98 -16.14 -19.18
N ILE A 334 1.80 -15.65 -18.85
CA ILE A 334 0.94 -16.27 -17.84
C ILE A 334 0.84 -17.76 -18.22
N ASP A 335 1.45 -18.64 -17.41
CA ASP A 335 1.81 -20.02 -17.76
C ASP A 335 0.59 -20.84 -18.25
N VAL A 336 -0.60 -20.49 -17.78
CA VAL A 336 -1.85 -21.14 -18.16
C VAL A 336 -2.35 -20.78 -19.57
N ASP A 337 -2.07 -19.59 -20.11
CA ASP A 337 -2.63 -19.15 -21.41
C ASP A 337 -1.73 -19.52 -22.61
N VAL A 338 -0.43 -19.75 -22.35
CA VAL A 338 0.59 -19.89 -23.40
C VAL A 338 1.29 -21.24 -23.36
N ASN A 339 1.51 -21.82 -22.17
CA ASN A 339 2.09 -23.17 -22.01
C ASN A 339 1.00 -24.17 -21.64
N ILE A 340 -0.07 -24.24 -22.43
CA ILE A 340 -1.15 -25.20 -22.22
C ILE A 340 -0.54 -26.62 -22.22
N PRO A 341 -0.62 -27.38 -21.11
CA PRO A 341 0.05 -28.66 -21.00
C PRO A 341 -0.49 -29.64 -22.05
N GLU A 342 0.40 -30.13 -22.91
CA GLU A 342 0.06 -31.24 -23.79
C GLU A 342 0.12 -32.55 -23.01
N THR A 343 -0.95 -33.33 -23.07
CA THR A 343 -0.99 -34.64 -22.42
C THR A 343 -1.26 -35.75 -23.43
N SER A 344 -1.04 -37.00 -23.02
CA SER A 344 -1.42 -38.17 -23.82
C SER A 344 -2.90 -38.55 -23.68
N MET A 345 -3.74 -37.71 -23.06
CA MET A 345 -5.18 -37.95 -22.99
C MET A 345 -5.78 -37.96 -24.40
N ASN A 346 -6.72 -38.87 -24.62
CA ASN A 346 -7.41 -39.00 -25.90
C ASN A 346 -8.88 -39.30 -25.63
N ASN A 347 -9.73 -38.29 -25.80
CA ASN A 347 -11.16 -38.38 -25.57
C ASN A 347 -11.95 -38.00 -26.84
N PRO A 348 -11.95 -38.88 -27.85
CA PRO A 348 -12.50 -38.54 -29.16
C PRO A 348 -14.03 -38.54 -29.22
N ASN A 349 -14.71 -38.97 -28.14
CA ASN A 349 -16.17 -38.93 -28.02
C ASN A 349 -16.66 -37.80 -27.12
N ALA A 350 -15.78 -37.10 -26.41
CA ALA A 350 -16.17 -35.94 -25.63
C ALA A 350 -16.66 -34.80 -26.53
N ILE A 351 -17.71 -34.13 -26.08
CA ILE A 351 -18.36 -33.01 -26.75
C ILE A 351 -18.27 -31.80 -25.82
N ALA A 352 -17.89 -30.65 -26.36
CA ALA A 352 -17.86 -29.41 -25.60
C ALA A 352 -18.74 -28.33 -26.22
N VAL A 353 -19.35 -27.49 -25.39
CA VAL A 353 -19.90 -26.19 -25.79
C VAL A 353 -19.08 -25.12 -25.10
N VAL A 354 -18.51 -24.21 -25.88
CA VAL A 354 -17.62 -23.16 -25.38
C VAL A 354 -18.11 -21.83 -25.93
N ILE A 355 -18.60 -20.96 -25.05
CA ILE A 355 -19.24 -19.69 -25.42
C ILE A 355 -18.49 -18.54 -24.74
N GLY A 356 -18.10 -17.53 -25.52
CA GLY A 356 -17.51 -16.28 -25.03
C GLY A 356 -18.34 -15.08 -25.50
N ASN A 357 -19.10 -14.45 -24.60
CA ASN A 357 -19.92 -13.28 -24.90
C ASN A 357 -19.26 -12.00 -24.37
N ARG A 358 -18.63 -11.23 -25.27
CA ARG A 358 -17.99 -9.94 -24.97
C ARG A 358 -18.85 -8.75 -25.33
N ASP A 359 -19.35 -8.71 -26.57
CA ASP A 359 -19.99 -7.55 -27.18
C ASP A 359 -21.52 -7.72 -27.17
N TYR A 360 -22.19 -7.09 -26.21
CA TYR A 360 -23.65 -7.09 -26.09
C TYR A 360 -24.26 -5.99 -26.95
N GLN A 361 -25.32 -6.32 -27.70
CA GLN A 361 -25.99 -5.41 -28.62
C GLN A 361 -26.72 -4.27 -27.88
N ASN A 362 -27.21 -4.55 -26.67
CA ASN A 362 -27.83 -3.54 -25.84
C ASN A 362 -26.75 -2.70 -25.14
N LYS A 363 -26.70 -1.40 -25.46
CA LYS A 363 -25.73 -0.44 -24.88
C LYS A 363 -25.76 -0.36 -23.34
N ASN A 364 -26.86 -0.75 -22.70
CA ASN A 364 -26.97 -0.78 -21.23
C ASN A 364 -26.35 -2.03 -20.60
N VAL A 365 -25.87 -2.99 -21.40
CA VAL A 365 -25.16 -4.18 -20.91
C VAL A 365 -23.67 -3.94 -21.12
N PRO A 366 -22.86 -3.85 -20.05
CA PRO A 366 -21.42 -3.65 -20.16
C PRO A 366 -20.74 -4.77 -20.95
N LYS A 367 -19.65 -4.46 -21.65
CA LYS A 367 -18.83 -5.49 -22.32
C LYS A 367 -18.10 -6.36 -21.29
N VAL A 368 -17.85 -7.62 -21.64
CA VAL A 368 -17.05 -8.57 -20.83
C VAL A 368 -15.71 -8.80 -21.53
N ALA A 369 -14.75 -7.91 -21.28
CA ALA A 369 -13.51 -7.76 -22.07
C ALA A 369 -12.79 -9.08 -22.40
N TYR A 370 -12.65 -9.98 -21.41
CA TYR A 370 -11.89 -11.22 -21.54
C TYR A 370 -12.70 -12.43 -22.06
N ALA A 371 -14.02 -12.29 -22.25
CA ALA A 371 -14.89 -13.45 -22.48
C ALA A 371 -14.53 -14.30 -23.71
N ILE A 372 -14.16 -13.66 -24.83
CA ILE A 372 -13.75 -14.37 -26.05
C ILE A 372 -12.39 -15.03 -25.85
N ARG A 373 -11.44 -14.33 -25.20
CA ARG A 373 -10.11 -14.85 -24.95
C ARG A 373 -10.14 -16.06 -24.03
N ASP A 374 -10.88 -16.00 -22.93
CA ASP A 374 -11.00 -17.10 -21.98
C ASP A 374 -11.63 -18.33 -22.66
N ALA A 375 -12.65 -18.10 -23.50
CA ALA A 375 -13.28 -19.16 -24.29
C ALA A 375 -12.29 -19.80 -25.27
N THR A 376 -11.47 -19.00 -25.96
CA THR A 376 -10.45 -19.48 -26.90
C THR A 376 -9.36 -20.30 -26.20
N VAL A 377 -8.85 -19.81 -25.06
CA VAL A 377 -7.86 -20.55 -24.25
C VAL A 377 -8.46 -21.85 -23.73
N MET A 378 -9.71 -21.83 -23.26
CA MET A 378 -10.38 -23.05 -22.81
C MET A 378 -10.57 -24.06 -23.95
N LYS A 379 -10.90 -23.62 -25.16
CA LYS A 379 -10.94 -24.49 -26.35
C LYS A 379 -9.59 -25.17 -26.56
N ASP A 380 -8.49 -24.44 -26.44
CA ASP A 380 -7.15 -25.01 -26.58
C ASP A 380 -6.82 -26.03 -25.48
N TYR A 381 -7.23 -25.80 -24.22
CA TYR A 381 -7.10 -26.79 -23.14
C TYR A 381 -7.86 -28.07 -23.45
N LEU A 382 -9.09 -27.96 -23.94
CA LEU A 382 -9.91 -29.12 -24.30
C LEU A 382 -9.23 -29.97 -25.36
N ILE A 383 -8.55 -29.34 -26.32
CA ILE A 383 -7.83 -30.04 -27.39
C ILE A 383 -6.50 -30.61 -26.87
N LYS A 384 -5.61 -29.74 -26.37
CA LYS A 384 -4.21 -30.06 -26.05
C LYS A 384 -4.07 -30.87 -24.76
N THR A 385 -4.84 -30.52 -23.75
CA THR A 385 -4.75 -31.15 -22.42
C THR A 385 -5.74 -32.29 -22.28
N PHE A 386 -7.01 -32.11 -22.65
CA PHE A 386 -8.05 -33.11 -22.42
C PHE A 386 -8.28 -34.08 -23.61
N GLY A 387 -7.63 -33.85 -24.74
CA GLY A 387 -7.66 -34.75 -25.89
C GLY A 387 -8.99 -34.77 -26.64
N PHE A 388 -9.77 -33.68 -26.59
CA PHE A 388 -11.03 -33.55 -27.33
C PHE A 388 -10.71 -33.36 -28.82
N LYS A 389 -11.55 -33.91 -29.68
CA LYS A 389 -11.48 -33.58 -31.12
C LYS A 389 -12.01 -32.18 -31.34
N GLU A 390 -11.29 -31.35 -32.08
CA GLU A 390 -11.71 -29.97 -32.38
C GLU A 390 -13.12 -29.90 -32.99
N GLY A 391 -13.48 -30.84 -33.88
CA GLY A 391 -14.82 -30.92 -34.47
C GLY A 391 -15.95 -31.25 -33.50
N ASN A 392 -15.64 -31.70 -32.28
CA ASN A 392 -16.61 -31.94 -31.22
C ASN A 392 -16.78 -30.73 -30.29
N ILE A 393 -16.08 -29.62 -30.53
CA ILE A 393 -16.16 -28.40 -29.73
C ILE A 393 -17.05 -27.39 -30.46
N LEU A 394 -18.25 -27.17 -29.92
CA LEU A 394 -19.20 -26.17 -30.37
C LEU A 394 -18.79 -24.80 -29.80
N PHE A 395 -17.88 -24.13 -30.51
CA PHE A 395 -17.32 -22.83 -30.13
C PHE A 395 -18.14 -21.65 -30.70
N HIS A 396 -18.53 -20.71 -29.84
CA HIS A 396 -19.29 -19.52 -30.24
C HIS A 396 -18.79 -18.26 -29.54
N GLU A 397 -18.47 -17.23 -30.33
CA GLU A 397 -18.22 -15.88 -29.85
C GLU A 397 -19.49 -15.04 -29.99
N ASN A 398 -19.80 -14.22 -28.98
CA ASN A 398 -20.95 -13.32 -28.97
C ASN A 398 -22.27 -14.03 -29.37
N ALA A 399 -22.58 -15.12 -28.66
CA ALA A 399 -23.72 -15.97 -28.97
C ALA A 399 -25.06 -15.28 -28.71
N THR A 400 -25.94 -15.30 -29.72
CA THR A 400 -27.32 -14.80 -29.68
C THR A 400 -28.28 -15.82 -29.08
N GLN A 401 -29.48 -15.40 -28.70
CA GLN A 401 -30.50 -16.26 -28.13
C GLN A 401 -30.87 -17.41 -29.09
N ALA A 402 -30.93 -17.13 -30.39
CA ALA A 402 -31.17 -18.16 -31.41
C ALA A 402 -30.06 -19.22 -31.45
N GLN A 403 -28.80 -18.82 -31.25
CA GLN A 403 -27.66 -19.75 -31.18
C GLN A 403 -27.70 -20.57 -29.90
N PHE A 404 -28.01 -19.96 -28.76
CA PHE A 404 -28.26 -20.67 -27.50
C PHE A 404 -29.34 -21.76 -27.65
N ASN A 405 -30.49 -21.39 -28.24
CA ASN A 405 -31.59 -22.33 -28.50
C ASN A 405 -31.18 -23.43 -29.49
N SER A 406 -30.37 -23.11 -30.50
CA SER A 406 -29.86 -24.12 -31.43
C SER A 406 -28.88 -25.09 -30.75
N LEU A 407 -28.06 -24.62 -29.81
CA LEU A 407 -27.07 -25.43 -29.10
C LEU A 407 -27.74 -26.37 -28.08
N PHE A 408 -28.58 -25.82 -27.21
CA PHE A 408 -29.13 -26.53 -26.05
C PHE A 408 -30.57 -27.01 -26.22
N GLY A 409 -31.28 -26.52 -27.24
CA GLY A 409 -32.72 -26.69 -27.36
C GLY A 409 -33.50 -25.64 -26.57
N THR A 410 -34.80 -25.83 -26.51
CA THR A 410 -35.77 -25.02 -25.75
C THR A 410 -36.60 -25.95 -24.86
N GLU A 411 -37.39 -25.40 -23.94
CA GLU A 411 -38.30 -26.20 -23.10
C GLU A 411 -39.27 -27.07 -23.92
N LYS A 412 -39.66 -26.62 -25.12
CA LYS A 412 -40.59 -27.34 -25.99
C LYS A 412 -39.90 -28.33 -26.93
N GLU A 413 -38.63 -28.10 -27.23
CA GLU A 413 -37.83 -28.91 -28.15
C GLU A 413 -36.39 -28.96 -27.63
N TYR A 414 -36.07 -29.99 -26.84
CA TYR A 414 -34.79 -30.12 -26.16
C TYR A 414 -33.67 -30.66 -27.06
N LYS A 415 -33.99 -31.13 -28.28
CA LYS A 415 -33.01 -31.73 -29.19
C LYS A 415 -32.23 -30.66 -29.97
N GLY A 416 -31.40 -29.91 -29.24
CA GLY A 416 -30.41 -29.00 -29.84
C GLY A 416 -29.21 -29.76 -30.42
N ARG A 417 -28.26 -29.01 -31.01
CA ARG A 417 -27.03 -29.56 -31.59
C ARG A 417 -26.19 -30.36 -30.60
N LEU A 418 -26.18 -29.96 -29.33
CA LEU A 418 -25.48 -30.72 -28.28
C LEU A 418 -26.11 -32.11 -28.12
N PHE A 419 -27.44 -32.20 -28.09
CA PHE A 419 -28.17 -33.47 -28.00
C PHE A 419 -27.83 -34.41 -29.17
N ASP A 420 -27.76 -33.88 -30.38
CA ASP A 420 -27.48 -34.67 -31.59
C ASP A 420 -26.05 -35.26 -31.62
N LEU A 421 -25.09 -34.58 -30.99
CA LEU A 421 -23.68 -35.00 -30.96
C LEU A 421 -23.35 -35.95 -29.80
N VAL A 422 -24.09 -35.86 -28.69
CA VAL A 422 -23.85 -36.66 -27.49
C VAL A 422 -24.24 -38.11 -27.74
N LYS A 423 -23.29 -39.03 -27.51
CA LYS A 423 -23.53 -40.46 -27.52
C LYS A 423 -23.83 -40.92 -26.10
N PRO A 424 -25.02 -41.47 -25.82
CA PRO A 424 -25.37 -41.98 -24.50
C PRO A 424 -24.30 -42.95 -23.97
N GLU A 425 -23.95 -42.80 -22.69
CA GLU A 425 -22.98 -43.64 -21.97
C GLU A 425 -21.55 -43.66 -22.58
N LYS A 426 -21.24 -42.74 -23.51
CA LYS A 426 -19.95 -42.71 -24.22
C LYS A 426 -19.32 -41.32 -24.31
N SER A 427 -20.13 -40.27 -24.39
CA SER A 427 -19.65 -38.90 -24.53
C SER A 427 -19.56 -38.22 -23.16
N ASP A 428 -18.38 -37.70 -22.84
CA ASP A 428 -18.24 -36.71 -21.77
C ASP A 428 -18.69 -35.35 -22.31
N VAL A 429 -19.53 -34.64 -21.56
CA VAL A 429 -20.05 -33.33 -21.95
C VAL A 429 -19.41 -32.25 -21.11
N PHE A 430 -18.79 -31.27 -21.77
CA PHE A 430 -18.20 -30.10 -21.13
C PHE A 430 -18.89 -28.82 -21.60
N ILE A 431 -19.26 -27.93 -20.68
CA ILE A 431 -19.87 -26.65 -21.03
C ILE A 431 -19.06 -25.54 -20.36
N TYR A 432 -18.56 -24.63 -21.17
CA TYR A 432 -17.86 -23.43 -20.73
C TYR A 432 -18.58 -22.20 -21.25
N TYR A 433 -18.84 -21.26 -20.35
CA TYR A 433 -19.45 -19.97 -20.66
C TYR A 433 -18.68 -18.87 -19.95
N SER A 434 -18.20 -17.90 -20.72
CA SER A 434 -17.68 -16.63 -20.21
C SER A 434 -18.55 -15.49 -20.75
N GLY A 435 -19.12 -14.68 -19.86
CA GLY A 435 -20.09 -13.64 -20.16
C GLY A 435 -20.96 -13.28 -18.95
N HIS A 436 -21.93 -12.37 -19.14
CA HIS A 436 -22.88 -11.98 -18.11
C HIS A 436 -23.89 -13.10 -17.77
N GLY A 437 -24.14 -13.27 -16.48
CA GLY A 437 -25.30 -13.98 -15.97
C GLY A 437 -26.24 -13.00 -15.27
N ALA A 438 -27.54 -13.19 -15.38
CA ALA A 438 -28.51 -12.33 -14.71
C ALA A 438 -29.50 -13.16 -13.89
N PRO A 439 -29.73 -12.81 -12.61
CA PRO A 439 -30.77 -13.43 -11.80
C PRO A 439 -32.15 -12.90 -12.21
N ASP A 440 -33.16 -13.76 -12.20
CA ASP A 440 -34.56 -13.33 -12.27
C ASP A 440 -35.04 -12.85 -10.89
N PRO A 441 -35.51 -11.60 -10.74
CA PRO A 441 -35.92 -11.03 -9.45
C PRO A 441 -37.12 -11.73 -8.79
N GLU A 442 -37.93 -12.45 -9.58
CA GLU A 442 -39.13 -13.14 -9.09
C GLU A 442 -38.85 -14.59 -8.67
N SER A 443 -37.97 -15.29 -9.40
CA SER A 443 -37.70 -16.72 -9.18
C SER A 443 -36.35 -17.06 -8.53
N ASP A 444 -35.46 -16.07 -8.36
CA ASP A 444 -34.09 -16.23 -7.85
C ASP A 444 -33.23 -17.21 -8.66
N GLN A 445 -33.62 -17.45 -9.92
CA GLN A 445 -32.91 -18.34 -10.85
C GLN A 445 -31.94 -17.53 -11.71
N GLY A 446 -30.72 -18.04 -11.88
CA GLY A 446 -29.73 -17.45 -12.79
C GLY A 446 -30.03 -17.84 -14.25
N TYR A 447 -29.78 -16.92 -15.18
CA TYR A 447 -29.90 -17.14 -16.62
C TYR A 447 -28.60 -16.75 -17.31
N PHE A 448 -28.22 -17.51 -18.35
CA PHE A 448 -27.21 -17.06 -19.30
C PHE A 448 -27.76 -15.87 -20.08
N VAL A 449 -26.91 -14.87 -20.36
CA VAL A 449 -27.30 -13.67 -21.10
C VAL A 449 -26.71 -13.73 -22.51
N PRO A 450 -27.55 -14.00 -23.54
CA PRO A 450 -27.15 -13.85 -24.94
C PRO A 450 -26.83 -12.39 -25.28
N VAL A 451 -26.02 -12.18 -26.32
CA VAL A 451 -25.61 -10.80 -26.68
C VAL A 451 -26.75 -9.90 -27.17
N ASP A 452 -27.84 -10.48 -27.65
CA ASP A 452 -29.07 -9.83 -28.11
C ASP A 452 -30.17 -9.78 -27.02
N CYS A 453 -29.83 -10.08 -25.77
CA CYS A 453 -30.79 -10.08 -24.66
C CYS A 453 -31.34 -8.67 -24.35
N ASP A 454 -32.65 -8.61 -24.06
CA ASP A 454 -33.28 -7.46 -23.39
C ASP A 454 -33.11 -7.60 -21.86
N PRO A 455 -32.35 -6.71 -21.19
CA PRO A 455 -32.09 -6.77 -19.74
C PRO A 455 -33.36 -6.69 -18.88
N ARG A 456 -34.47 -6.21 -19.43
CA ARG A 456 -35.76 -6.13 -18.72
C ARG A 456 -36.54 -7.44 -18.78
N ARG A 457 -36.08 -8.43 -19.55
CA ARG A 457 -36.78 -9.70 -19.82
C ARG A 457 -35.86 -10.91 -19.74
N VAL A 458 -34.98 -10.92 -18.74
CA VAL A 458 -33.97 -11.97 -18.51
C VAL A 458 -34.58 -13.39 -18.44
N LYS A 459 -35.80 -13.53 -17.90
CA LYS A 459 -36.53 -14.82 -17.80
C LYS A 459 -36.85 -15.50 -19.14
N LEU A 460 -36.70 -14.81 -20.27
CA LEU A 460 -36.91 -15.39 -21.59
C LEU A 460 -35.67 -16.14 -22.13
N ASN A 461 -34.55 -16.10 -21.39
CA ASN A 461 -33.30 -16.73 -21.78
C ASN A 461 -33.14 -18.15 -21.21
N ILE A 462 -32.02 -18.78 -21.54
CA ILE A 462 -31.70 -20.11 -21.05
C ILE A 462 -31.26 -20.05 -19.58
N LYS A 463 -31.93 -20.85 -18.76
CA LYS A 463 -31.64 -21.00 -17.33
C LYS A 463 -30.24 -21.60 -17.12
N ARG A 464 -29.50 -21.02 -16.17
CA ARG A 464 -28.16 -21.43 -15.76
C ARG A 464 -28.19 -22.71 -14.93
#